data_AF-A0A101CRX5-F1
#
_entry.id   AF-A0A101CRX5-F1
#
_cell.length_a   1.000
_cell.length_b   1.000
_cell.length_c   1.000
_cell.angle_alpha   90.00
_cell.angle_beta   90.00
_cell.angle_gamma   90.00
#
_symmetry.space_group_name_H-M   'P 1'
#
loop_
_entity.id
_entity.type
_entity.pdbx_description
1 polymer ?
#
loop_
_entity_poly.entity_id
_entity_poly.type
_entity_poly.pdbx_seq_one_letter_code
_entity_poly.pdbx_strand_id
1 'polypeptide(L)'
;MAKQNKFKNIIAWLHLWPGLAASLIILLVALTGSLLVFEEELEIILFKEKHIVVPGLQRISADNLIVIANQVFPKKKVARLIIDSAPDHSVEARIGKKGKDLKIAYINPYTGKIVYKGDYRK
;
A
#
# COMPACT_ATOMS: atom_id res chain seq x y z
N MET A 1 -54.73 2.52 32.59
CA MET A 1 -54.42 2.28 31.17
C MET A 1 -53.58 3.45 30.66
N ALA A 2 -52.26 3.26 30.50
CA ALA A 2 -51.37 4.35 30.11
C ALA A 2 -51.59 4.72 28.63
N LYS A 3 -52.01 5.96 28.37
CA LYS A 3 -52.24 6.51 27.04
C LYS A 3 -50.90 6.55 26.29
N GLN A 4 -50.68 5.61 25.36
CA GLN A 4 -49.47 5.63 24.54
C GLN A 4 -49.46 6.90 23.68
N ASN A 5 -48.50 7.80 23.97
CA ASN A 5 -48.28 9.00 23.19
C ASN A 5 -47.68 8.60 21.84
N LYS A 6 -48.48 8.69 20.77
CA LYS A 6 -48.11 8.38 19.38
C LYS A 6 -46.75 8.97 18.97
N PHE A 7 -46.39 10.13 19.52
CA PHE A 7 -45.10 10.80 19.32
C PHE A 7 -43.88 9.96 19.77
N LYS A 8 -43.97 9.29 20.93
CA LYS A 8 -42.86 8.44 21.43
C LYS A 8 -42.65 7.23 20.53
N ASN A 9 -43.74 6.66 20.00
CA ASN A 9 -43.67 5.50 19.11
C ASN A 9 -43.06 5.88 17.74
N ILE A 10 -43.36 7.07 17.22
CA ILE A 10 -42.75 7.57 15.97
C ILE A 10 -41.25 7.80 16.17
N ILE A 11 -40.84 8.42 17.28
CA ILE A 11 -39.42 8.63 17.59
C ILE A 11 -38.69 7.30 17.75
N ALA A 12 -39.28 6.34 18.47
CA ALA A 12 -38.67 5.02 18.65
C ALA A 12 -38.50 4.31 17.30
N TRP A 13 -39.49 4.38 16.42
CA TRP A 13 -39.41 3.79 15.09
C TRP A 13 -38.38 4.48 14.19
N LEU A 14 -38.37 5.82 14.16
CA LEU A 14 -37.44 6.63 13.35
C LEU A 14 -36.00 6.61 13.89
N HIS A 15 -35.80 6.30 15.17
CA HIS A 15 -34.45 6.09 15.71
C HIS A 15 -33.93 4.68 15.36
N LEU A 16 -34.79 3.66 15.47
CA LEU A 16 -34.37 2.26 15.38
C LEU A 16 -34.14 1.81 13.94
N TRP A 17 -35.06 2.11 13.01
CA TRP A 17 -34.93 1.63 11.62
C TRP A 17 -33.86 2.40 10.81
N PRO A 18 -33.88 3.75 10.76
CA PRO A 18 -32.79 4.53 10.17
C PRO A 18 -31.46 4.35 10.89
N GLY A 19 -31.46 4.24 12.23
CA GLY A 19 -30.23 4.01 13.00
C GLY A 19 -29.58 2.69 12.66
N LEU A 20 -30.37 1.60 12.54
CA LEU A 20 -29.86 0.30 12.14
C LEU A 20 -29.27 0.33 10.72
N ALA A 21 -30.00 0.92 9.76
CA ALA A 21 -29.51 1.07 8.39
C ALA A 21 -28.23 1.93 8.29
N ALA A 22 -28.19 3.06 9.01
CA ALA A 22 -27.03 3.94 9.04
C ALA A 22 -25.83 3.28 9.72
N SER A 23 -26.04 2.56 10.82
CA SER A 23 -24.97 1.86 11.53
C SER A 23 -24.30 0.79 10.66
N LEU A 24 -25.05 0.13 9.77
CA LEU A 24 -24.48 -0.85 8.83
C LEU A 24 -23.54 -0.17 7.81
N ILE A 25 -23.94 0.98 7.27
CA ILE A 25 -23.09 1.75 6.35
C ILE A 25 -21.85 2.26 7.07
N ILE A 26 -22.03 2.84 8.27
CA ILE A 26 -20.92 3.32 9.10
C ILE A 26 -19.97 2.18 9.46
N LEU A 27 -20.47 0.98 9.75
CA LEU A 27 -19.65 -0.19 10.03
C LEU A 27 -18.77 -0.56 8.83
N LEU A 28 -19.33 -0.58 7.62
CA LEU A 28 -18.56 -0.86 6.39
C LEU A 28 -17.51 0.22 6.12
N VAL A 29 -17.87 1.49 6.29
CA VAL A 29 -16.93 2.62 6.13
C VAL A 29 -15.83 2.57 7.19
N ALA A 30 -16.17 2.29 8.44
CA ALA A 30 -15.21 2.16 9.52
C ALA A 30 -14.27 0.96 9.30
N LEU A 31 -14.81 -0.17 8.84
CA LEU A 31 -14.02 -1.37 8.56
C LEU A 31 -13.06 -1.15 7.38
N THR A 32 -13.56 -0.60 6.27
CA THR A 32 -12.71 -0.24 5.12
C THR A 32 -11.68 0.82 5.47
N GLY A 33 -12.05 1.85 6.24
CA GLY A 33 -11.12 2.85 6.75
C GLY A 33 -10.05 2.26 7.67
N SER A 34 -10.42 1.33 8.55
CA SER A 34 -9.46 0.65 9.43
C SER A 34 -8.48 -0.22 8.66
N LEU A 35 -8.92 -0.88 7.58
CA LEU A 35 -8.05 -1.66 6.71
C LEU A 35 -7.02 -0.80 5.98
N LEU A 36 -7.39 0.42 5.56
CA LEU A 36 -6.47 1.34 4.89
C LEU A 36 -5.33 1.82 5.79
N VAL A 37 -5.51 1.84 7.11
CA VAL A 37 -4.41 2.17 8.04
C VAL A 37 -3.31 1.12 8.00
N PHE A 38 -3.65 -0.13 7.64
CA PHE A 38 -2.73 -1.26 7.54
C PHE A 38 -2.34 -1.59 6.10
N GLU A 39 -2.48 -0.64 5.18
CA GLU A 39 -2.19 -0.87 3.76
C GLU A 39 -0.76 -1.37 3.55
N GLU A 40 0.22 -0.77 4.24
CA GLU A 40 1.63 -1.14 4.13
C GLU A 40 1.89 -2.56 4.64
N GLU A 41 1.34 -2.93 5.81
CA GLU A 41 1.50 -4.27 6.36
C GLU A 41 0.78 -5.32 5.49
N LEU A 42 -0.41 -5.00 4.99
CA LEU A 42 -1.14 -5.88 4.09
C LEU A 42 -0.41 -6.04 2.75
N GLU A 43 0.23 -5.00 2.23
CA GLU A 43 1.02 -5.08 1.01
C GLU A 43 2.21 -6.05 1.17
N ILE A 44 2.90 -6.00 2.31
CA ILE A 44 4.01 -6.91 2.61
C ILE A 44 3.51 -8.37 2.71
N ILE A 45 2.35 -8.59 3.35
CA ILE A 45 1.77 -9.93 3.48
C ILE A 45 1.30 -10.48 2.13
N LEU A 46 0.60 -9.66 1.34
CA LEU A 46 0.01 -10.06 0.06
C LEU A 46 1.04 -10.16 -1.06
N PHE A 47 2.08 -9.32 -1.05
CA PHE A 47 3.12 -9.26 -2.09
C PHE A 47 4.51 -9.53 -1.53
N LYS A 48 4.59 -10.51 -0.62
CA LYS A 48 5.82 -10.95 0.04
C LYS A 48 6.97 -11.21 -0.93
N GLU A 49 6.68 -11.81 -2.07
CA GLU A 49 7.69 -12.16 -3.09
C GLU A 49 8.34 -10.95 -3.76
N LYS A 50 7.68 -9.78 -3.76
CA LYS A 50 8.20 -8.55 -4.37
C LYS A 50 8.98 -7.71 -3.37
N HIS A 51 8.56 -7.72 -2.11
CA HIS A 51 9.09 -6.84 -1.09
C HIS A 51 10.17 -7.51 -0.24
N ILE A 52 10.08 -8.82 0.01
CA ILE A 52 10.97 -9.51 0.95
C ILE A 52 12.15 -10.17 0.23
N VAL A 53 13.36 -9.89 0.73
CA VAL A 53 14.62 -10.46 0.28
C VAL A 53 15.34 -11.12 1.45
N VAL A 54 16.16 -12.13 1.15
CA VAL A 54 17.05 -12.73 2.16
C VAL A 54 18.17 -11.72 2.48
N PRO A 55 18.34 -11.31 3.76
CA PRO A 55 19.41 -10.39 4.15
C PRO A 55 20.78 -11.00 3.89
N GLY A 56 21.68 -10.23 3.30
CA GLY A 56 23.10 -10.57 3.12
C GLY A 56 24.00 -9.81 4.09
N LEU A 57 25.32 -10.07 3.98
CA LEU A 57 26.33 -9.47 4.87
C LEU A 57 26.55 -7.97 4.63
N GLN A 58 26.44 -7.51 3.38
CA GLN A 58 26.71 -6.11 3.02
C GLN A 58 25.76 -5.62 1.94
N ARG A 59 25.19 -4.43 2.13
CA ARG A 59 24.35 -3.76 1.14
C ARG A 59 25.22 -3.11 0.06
N ILE A 60 24.77 -3.23 -1.18
CA ILE A 60 25.31 -2.52 -2.33
C ILE A 60 25.05 -1.01 -2.14
N SER A 61 26.02 -0.17 -2.52
CA SER A 61 25.87 1.28 -2.45
C SER A 61 24.72 1.79 -3.32
N ALA A 62 24.12 2.92 -2.93
CA ALA A 62 23.03 3.54 -3.67
C ALA A 62 23.43 3.85 -5.13
N ASP A 63 24.68 4.29 -5.37
CA ASP A 63 25.19 4.58 -6.71
C ASP A 63 25.20 3.34 -7.61
N ASN A 64 25.66 2.20 -7.08
CA ASN A 64 25.66 0.94 -7.81
C ASN A 64 24.23 0.44 -8.08
N LEU A 65 23.31 0.64 -7.13
CA LEU A 65 21.89 0.32 -7.33
C LEU A 65 21.27 1.20 -8.43
N ILE A 66 21.65 2.47 -8.52
CA ILE A 66 21.22 3.37 -9.62
C ILE A 66 21.75 2.87 -10.96
N VAL A 67 23.01 2.43 -11.03
CA VAL A 67 23.58 1.84 -12.26
C VAL A 67 22.79 0.61 -12.69
N ILE A 68 22.55 -0.33 -11.76
CA ILE A 68 21.76 -1.55 -12.01
C ILE A 68 20.34 -1.18 -12.45
N ALA A 69 19.69 -0.23 -11.77
CA ALA A 69 18.34 0.22 -12.09
C ALA A 69 18.25 0.85 -13.50
N ASN A 70 19.24 1.65 -13.90
CA ASN A 70 19.31 2.24 -15.24
C ASN A 70 19.50 1.18 -16.34
N GLN A 71 20.15 0.05 -16.03
CA GLN A 71 20.27 -1.07 -16.99
C GLN A 71 18.92 -1.76 -17.24
N VAL A 72 18.00 -1.74 -16.28
CA VAL A 72 16.66 -2.34 -16.43
C VAL A 72 15.83 -1.63 -17.50
N PHE A 73 15.95 -0.30 -17.57
CA PHE A 73 15.27 0.53 -18.57
C PHE A 73 16.25 1.52 -19.21
N PRO A 74 17.00 1.10 -20.27
CA PRO A 74 18.11 1.87 -20.84
C PRO A 74 17.75 3.27 -21.37
N LYS A 75 16.47 3.51 -21.65
CA LYS A 75 15.95 4.77 -22.21
C LYS A 75 15.47 5.76 -21.15
N LYS A 76 15.57 5.41 -19.86
CA LYS A 76 14.99 6.19 -18.75
C LYS A 76 16.00 6.28 -17.61
N LYS A 77 15.96 7.41 -16.89
CA LYS A 77 16.77 7.61 -15.68
C LYS A 77 15.97 7.30 -14.43
N VAL A 78 16.65 6.78 -13.40
CA VAL A 78 16.09 6.68 -12.04
C VAL A 78 15.71 8.07 -11.55
N ALA A 79 14.45 8.23 -11.15
CA ALA A 79 13.91 9.46 -10.58
C ALA A 79 13.90 9.45 -9.05
N ARG A 80 13.73 8.27 -8.45
CA ARG A 80 13.74 8.07 -7.00
C ARG A 80 14.20 6.68 -6.66
N LEU A 81 15.02 6.56 -5.63
CA LEU A 81 15.37 5.32 -4.96
C LEU A 81 14.74 5.35 -3.57
N ILE A 82 14.00 4.31 -3.19
CA ILE A 82 13.43 4.15 -1.85
C ILE A 82 14.13 2.97 -1.22
N ILE A 83 14.93 3.25 -0.20
CA ILE A 83 15.65 2.25 0.57
C ILE A 83 14.96 2.15 1.92
N ASP A 84 14.46 0.96 2.23
CA ASP A 84 13.92 0.68 3.55
C ASP A 84 15.04 0.45 4.57
N SER A 85 14.76 0.83 5.82
CA SER A 85 15.64 0.54 6.96
C SER A 85 15.61 -0.94 7.32
N ALA A 86 14.50 -1.64 7.03
CA ALA A 86 14.35 -3.07 7.30
C ALA A 86 15.35 -3.90 6.47
N PRO A 87 16.10 -4.85 7.08
CA PRO A 87 17.15 -5.63 6.40
C PRO A 87 16.60 -6.62 5.37
N ASP A 88 15.35 -7.02 5.50
CA ASP A 88 14.66 -8.00 4.67
C ASP A 88 13.85 -7.34 3.54
N HIS A 89 13.94 -6.02 3.35
CA HIS A 89 13.23 -5.30 2.29
C HIS A 89 14.09 -5.10 1.03
N SER A 90 13.47 -5.25 -0.13
CA SER A 90 14.07 -4.87 -1.42
C SER A 90 14.09 -3.36 -1.59
N VAL A 91 14.97 -2.87 -2.46
CA VAL A 91 15.05 -1.45 -2.81
C VAL A 91 14.13 -1.17 -3.99
N GLU A 92 13.24 -0.19 -3.85
CA GLU A 92 12.36 0.26 -4.91
C GLU A 92 13.04 1.37 -5.73
N ALA A 93 13.25 1.14 -7.02
CA ALA A 93 13.72 2.12 -7.98
C ALA A 93 12.57 2.59 -8.88
N ARG A 94 12.22 3.87 -8.79
CA ARG A 94 11.27 4.54 -9.68
C ARG A 94 12.02 5.15 -10.86
N ILE A 95 11.69 4.73 -12.07
CA ILE A 95 12.47 4.98 -13.28
C ILE A 95 11.59 5.65 -14.34
N GLY A 96 11.98 6.83 -14.82
CA GLY A 96 11.21 7.62 -15.80
C GLY A 96 10.56 8.88 -15.23
N LYS A 97 9.77 9.56 -16.08
CA LYS A 97 9.09 10.81 -15.70
C LYS A 97 7.82 10.50 -14.91
N LYS A 98 7.50 11.38 -13.94
CA LYS A 98 6.28 11.32 -13.13
C LYS A 98 5.04 11.24 -14.04
N GLY A 99 4.13 10.31 -13.77
CA GLY A 99 2.90 10.08 -14.55
C GLY A 99 2.88 8.70 -15.20
N LYS A 100 2.23 8.59 -16.38
CA LYS A 100 2.02 7.31 -17.09
C LYS A 100 3.30 6.61 -17.55
N ASP A 101 4.43 7.32 -17.57
CA ASP A 101 5.72 6.79 -18.03
C ASP A 101 6.63 6.33 -16.87
N LEU A 102 6.14 6.42 -15.63
CA LEU A 102 6.88 5.99 -14.46
C LEU A 102 6.87 4.46 -14.38
N LYS A 103 8.05 3.86 -14.29
CA LYS A 103 8.24 2.42 -14.09
C LYS A 103 8.84 2.17 -12.72
N ILE A 104 8.65 0.96 -12.23
CA ILE A 104 9.12 0.51 -10.93
C ILE A 104 9.95 -0.77 -11.12
N ALA A 105 11.08 -0.83 -10.43
CA ALA A 105 11.88 -2.04 -10.31
C ALA A 105 12.22 -2.27 -8.84
N TYR A 106 12.01 -3.47 -8.34
CA TYR A 106 12.46 -3.90 -7.02
C TYR A 106 13.78 -4.65 -7.20
N ILE A 107 14.80 -4.22 -6.46
CA ILE A 107 16.16 -4.73 -6.56
C ILE A 107 16.58 -5.25 -5.20
N ASN A 108 17.15 -6.45 -5.16
CA ASN A 108 17.73 -6.99 -3.95
C ASN A 108 19.01 -6.20 -3.59
N PRO A 109 19.07 -5.50 -2.44
CA PRO A 109 20.19 -4.66 -2.06
C PRO A 109 21.48 -5.42 -1.76
N TYR A 110 21.44 -6.74 -1.61
CA TYR A 110 22.60 -7.57 -1.28
C TYR A 110 23.20 -8.25 -2.51
N THR A 111 22.36 -8.62 -3.48
CA THR A 111 22.80 -9.36 -4.68
C THR A 111 22.74 -8.54 -5.97
N GLY A 112 22.03 -7.41 -5.97
CA GLY A 112 21.80 -6.61 -7.17
C GLY A 112 20.81 -7.24 -8.15
N LYS A 113 20.19 -8.38 -7.80
CA LYS A 113 19.19 -9.04 -8.64
C LYS A 113 17.89 -8.26 -8.67
N ILE A 114 17.29 -8.15 -9.84
CA ILE A 114 15.96 -7.56 -10.02
C ILE A 114 14.93 -8.59 -9.59
N VAL A 115 14.20 -8.29 -8.51
CA VAL A 115 13.14 -9.15 -7.96
C VAL A 115 11.86 -8.96 -8.77
N TYR A 116 11.55 -7.72 -9.17
CA TYR A 116 10.37 -7.41 -9.98
C TYR A 116 10.60 -6.16 -10.83
N LYS A 117 9.95 -6.09 -12.00
CA LYS A 117 9.88 -4.88 -12.84
C LYS A 117 8.47 -4.71 -13.40
N GLY A 118 7.97 -3.48 -13.44
CA GLY A 118 6.63 -3.19 -13.94
C GLY A 118 6.38 -1.71 -14.19
N ASP A 119 5.18 -1.40 -14.64
CA ASP A 119 4.71 -0.01 -14.69
C ASP A 119 4.26 0.42 -13.29
N TYR A 120 4.55 1.67 -12.94
CA TYR A 120 4.12 2.22 -11.66
C TYR A 120 2.62 2.45 -11.70
N ARG A 121 1.87 1.62 -10.97
CA ARG A 121 0.43 1.79 -10.75
C ARG A 121 0.27 2.22 -9.30
N LYS A 122 -0.29 3.41 -9.11
CA LYS A 122 -0.69 3.93 -7.81
C LYS A 122 -2.14 3.54 -7.55
#